data_AF-A0A4R2NFJ0-F1
#
_entry.id   AF-A0A4R2NFJ0-F1
#
_cell.length_a   1.000
_cell.length_b   1.000
_cell.length_c   1.000
_cell.angle_alpha   90.00
_cell.angle_beta   90.00
_cell.angle_gamma   90.00
#
_symmetry.space_group_name_H-M   'P 1'
#
loop_
_entity.id
_entity.type
_entity.pdbx_description
1 polymer ?
#
loop_
_entity_poly.entity_id
_entity_poly.type
_entity_poly.pdbx_seq_one_letter_code
_entity_poly.pdbx_strand_id
1 'polypeptide(L)'
;MQISAESVLALAPDAASAKAANGLTKPGQWPLLGANEAAVWGECQGSSRYQTQVDLSGPSFRCSCPSRKFPCKHGLALLLLWAKSPALFQTGPSPAWVSEWLASRTERSQKKEEKQREKAAEKAADPNAAEAALKTAQKRWARIDKGVAELQQWLLDQAAQGLGHLTPDSQDAWDAMAARLVDAQAPGLAQRLRYAAAALFDGPHWPENVLRRLGLLQLACDAVARRTALGEGAIADVRALLGWPLDKDAVLAQASPVRDQWQVMGVIQEEREGGLMERRVWLHGLHTGQRALVLDHAFAGRAFEQAWMCPATVDAALAFYPSAAPLRALVAGAGSEADAAPAAQGAGTSTPAQEWHAVARRMADNPWGFLHPLRCHDATMAHDADHFYLHWGTAVLPLQLRQADGWTLLALGAGHALTVQGEWDGQALRPLSAHSPEGVWIWSPA
;
A
#
# COMPACT_ATOMS: atom_id res chain seq x y z
N MET A 1 9.38 10.09 -21.06
CA MET A 1 9.26 9.80 -19.62
C MET A 1 10.51 10.33 -18.91
N GLN A 2 10.38 11.24 -17.94
CA GLN A 2 11.51 11.64 -17.08
C GLN A 2 11.46 10.83 -15.80
N ILE A 3 12.20 9.71 -15.76
CA ILE A 3 12.43 8.94 -14.54
C ILE A 3 13.51 9.66 -13.74
N SER A 4 13.22 10.09 -12.51
CA SER A 4 14.24 10.70 -11.65
C SER A 4 15.10 9.64 -10.96
N ALA A 5 16.34 10.00 -10.59
CA ALA A 5 17.21 9.08 -9.87
C ALA A 5 16.61 8.68 -8.51
N GLU A 6 15.96 9.62 -7.83
CA GLU A 6 15.27 9.42 -6.56
C GLU A 6 14.15 8.39 -6.69
N SER A 7 13.36 8.47 -7.77
CA SER A 7 12.28 7.51 -8.08
C SER A 7 12.80 6.10 -8.27
N VAL A 8 13.97 5.94 -8.90
CA VAL A 8 14.61 4.63 -9.08
C VAL A 8 15.15 4.09 -7.74
N LEU A 9 15.76 4.94 -6.93
CA LEU A 9 16.32 4.52 -5.64
C LEU A 9 15.22 4.09 -4.65
N ALA A 10 14.03 4.69 -4.73
CA ALA A 10 12.86 4.29 -3.94
C ALA A 10 12.36 2.87 -4.27
N LEU A 11 12.72 2.31 -5.43
CA LEU A 11 12.43 0.92 -5.78
C LEU A 11 13.40 -0.08 -5.13
N ALA A 12 14.47 0.37 -4.50
CA ALA A 12 15.47 -0.52 -3.92
C ALA A 12 14.88 -1.32 -2.74
N PRO A 13 15.18 -2.63 -2.64
CA PRO A 13 14.69 -3.46 -1.54
C PRO A 13 15.34 -3.11 -0.19
N ASP A 14 16.50 -2.45 -0.20
CA ASP A 14 17.21 -1.97 0.98
C ASP A 14 18.28 -0.91 0.59
N ALA A 15 18.75 -0.13 1.56
CA ALA A 15 19.77 0.90 1.34
C ALA A 15 21.09 0.35 0.80
N ALA A 16 21.47 -0.88 1.17
CA ALA A 16 22.70 -1.50 0.67
C ALA A 16 22.64 -1.77 -0.85
N SER A 17 21.46 -2.16 -1.35
CA SER A 17 21.20 -2.39 -2.77
C SER A 17 21.22 -1.08 -3.55
N ALA A 18 20.62 -0.02 -3.00
CA ALA A 18 20.67 1.34 -3.57
C ALA A 18 22.12 1.86 -3.69
N LYS A 19 22.93 1.70 -2.63
CA LYS A 19 24.35 2.09 -2.63
C LYS A 19 25.16 1.30 -3.66
N ALA A 20 24.95 -0.02 -3.72
CA ALA A 20 25.65 -0.89 -4.68
C ALA A 20 25.27 -0.56 -6.14
N ALA A 21 24.01 -0.20 -6.39
CA ALA A 21 23.55 0.21 -7.72
C ALA A 21 24.25 1.49 -8.21
N ASN A 22 24.38 2.51 -7.35
CA ASN A 22 25.13 3.73 -7.68
C ASN A 22 26.59 3.45 -8.07
N GLY A 23 27.23 2.47 -7.45
CA GLY A 23 28.60 2.06 -7.81
C GLY A 23 28.73 1.42 -9.20
N LEU A 24 27.61 1.06 -9.84
CA LEU A 24 27.54 0.38 -11.13
C LEU A 24 27.04 1.30 -12.26
N THR A 25 26.90 2.61 -12.04
CA THR A 25 26.44 3.55 -13.08
C THR A 25 27.58 4.13 -13.92
N LYS A 26 28.75 3.46 -14.00
CA LYS A 26 29.85 3.92 -14.86
C LYS A 26 29.69 3.31 -16.27
N PRO A 27 29.69 4.11 -17.35
CA PRO A 27 29.47 3.60 -18.71
C PRO A 27 30.41 2.45 -19.10
N GLY A 28 31.68 2.48 -18.68
CA GLY A 28 32.65 1.41 -18.96
C GLY A 28 32.31 0.04 -18.35
N GLN A 29 31.35 -0.03 -17.43
CA GLN A 29 30.85 -1.29 -16.88
C GLN A 29 29.71 -1.88 -17.72
N TRP A 30 29.26 -1.20 -18.77
CA TRP A 30 28.13 -1.60 -19.61
C TRP A 30 28.54 -1.66 -21.08
N PRO A 31 29.15 -2.77 -21.54
CA PRO A 31 29.51 -2.94 -22.95
C PRO A 31 28.32 -2.86 -23.92
N LEU A 32 27.11 -3.08 -23.42
CA LEU A 32 25.88 -2.96 -24.18
C LEU A 32 24.86 -2.17 -23.37
N LEU A 33 24.29 -1.14 -24.00
CA LEU A 33 23.16 -0.36 -23.54
C LEU A 33 22.23 -0.09 -24.73
N GLY A 34 20.98 -0.52 -24.62
CA GLY A 34 19.97 -0.30 -25.64
C GLY A 34 18.63 0.05 -25.04
N ALA A 35 17.82 0.76 -25.81
CA ALA A 35 16.50 1.21 -25.39
C ALA A 35 15.52 1.21 -26.57
N ASN A 36 14.24 1.05 -26.26
CA ASN A 36 13.13 1.41 -27.13
C ASN A 36 12.01 2.00 -26.27
N GLU A 37 10.82 2.20 -26.85
CA GLU A 37 9.68 2.77 -26.12
C GLU A 37 9.22 1.89 -24.95
N ALA A 38 9.31 0.57 -25.09
CA ALA A 38 8.80 -0.39 -24.11
C ALA A 38 9.82 -0.76 -23.02
N ALA A 39 11.13 -0.75 -23.31
CA ALA A 39 12.13 -1.28 -22.40
C ALA A 39 13.51 -0.63 -22.55
N VAL A 40 14.29 -0.70 -21.48
CA VAL A 40 15.74 -0.51 -21.50
C VAL A 40 16.45 -1.80 -21.15
N TRP A 41 17.59 -2.05 -21.77
CA TRP A 41 18.38 -3.25 -21.55
C TRP A 41 19.86 -2.97 -21.62
N GLY A 42 20.64 -3.85 -21.00
CA GLY A 42 22.08 -3.74 -21.00
C GLY A 42 22.76 -4.99 -20.48
N GLU A 43 24.07 -5.04 -20.66
CA GLU A 43 24.89 -6.10 -20.13
C GLU A 43 25.92 -5.51 -19.17
N CYS A 44 25.78 -5.82 -17.89
CA CYS A 44 26.71 -5.34 -16.87
C CYS A 44 27.92 -6.28 -16.81
N GLN A 45 29.12 -5.71 -16.90
CA GLN A 45 30.38 -6.40 -16.72
C GLN A 45 30.75 -6.43 -15.23
N GLY A 46 30.76 -7.62 -14.62
CA GLY A 46 31.21 -7.86 -13.25
C GLY A 46 32.07 -9.13 -13.19
N SER A 47 31.81 -9.99 -12.20
CA SER A 47 32.37 -11.37 -12.15
C SER A 47 31.97 -12.22 -13.34
N SER A 48 30.88 -11.86 -14.01
CA SER A 48 30.41 -12.42 -15.27
C SER A 48 29.69 -11.31 -16.05
N ARG A 49 29.24 -11.61 -17.28
CA ARG A 49 28.37 -10.71 -18.06
C ARG A 49 26.91 -10.95 -17.68
N TYR A 50 26.26 -9.97 -17.08
CA TYR A 50 24.87 -10.08 -16.64
C TYR A 50 23.93 -9.32 -17.56
N GLN A 51 23.07 -10.04 -18.26
CA GLN A 51 21.96 -9.46 -19.04
C GLN A 51 20.94 -8.88 -18.06
N THR A 52 20.61 -7.62 -18.28
CA THR A 52 19.70 -6.85 -17.43
C THR A 52 18.71 -6.12 -18.34
N GLN A 53 17.44 -6.18 -18.00
CA GLN A 53 16.37 -5.53 -18.73
C GLN A 53 15.31 -4.99 -17.78
N VAL A 54 14.74 -3.85 -18.15
CA VAL A 54 13.68 -3.16 -17.44
C VAL A 54 12.59 -2.78 -18.43
N ASP A 55 11.37 -3.19 -18.13
CA ASP A 55 10.14 -2.82 -18.84
C ASP A 55 9.72 -1.43 -18.34
N LEU A 56 9.63 -0.41 -19.19
CA LEU A 56 9.42 0.98 -18.78
C LEU A 56 7.97 1.31 -18.41
N SER A 57 7.04 0.44 -18.77
CA SER A 57 5.59 0.62 -18.65
C SER A 57 5.06 0.37 -17.22
N GLY A 58 5.93 0.45 -16.22
CA GLY A 58 5.69 -0.01 -14.85
C GLY A 58 6.86 -0.87 -14.39
N PRO A 59 8.01 -0.25 -14.03
CA PRO A 59 9.35 -0.83 -14.05
C PRO A 59 9.47 -2.26 -13.52
N SER A 60 9.27 -3.24 -14.39
CA SER A 60 9.57 -4.63 -14.03
C SER A 60 11.02 -4.90 -14.39
N PHE A 61 11.73 -5.58 -13.51
CA PHE A 61 13.15 -5.89 -13.71
C PHE A 61 13.33 -7.36 -14.09
N ARG A 62 14.37 -7.64 -14.88
CA ARG A 62 14.93 -8.99 -15.00
C ARG A 62 16.43 -8.84 -15.14
N CYS A 63 17.15 -9.73 -14.45
CA CYS A 63 18.60 -9.79 -14.53
C CYS A 63 19.02 -11.26 -14.44
N SER A 64 20.07 -11.65 -15.17
CA SER A 64 20.63 -13.00 -15.13
C SER A 64 21.54 -13.26 -13.92
N CYS A 65 21.74 -12.28 -13.02
CA CYS A 65 22.58 -12.44 -11.83
C CYS A 65 21.92 -13.35 -10.76
N PRO A 66 22.71 -14.03 -9.90
CA PRO A 66 22.19 -14.96 -8.89
C PRO A 66 21.59 -14.30 -7.63
N SER A 67 21.44 -12.97 -7.63
CA SER A 67 20.91 -12.22 -6.48
C SER A 67 19.48 -12.61 -6.16
N ARG A 68 19.17 -12.81 -4.87
CA ARG A 68 17.80 -12.97 -4.38
C ARG A 68 17.11 -11.64 -4.03
N LYS A 69 17.85 -10.52 -4.06
CA LYS A 69 17.29 -9.18 -3.90
C LYS A 69 16.75 -8.68 -5.23
N PHE A 70 15.51 -8.20 -5.22
CA PHE A 70 14.81 -7.72 -6.41
C PHE A 70 14.07 -6.40 -6.12
N PRO A 71 14.27 -5.34 -6.92
CA PRO A 71 15.25 -5.22 -8.00
C PRO A 71 16.70 -5.42 -7.50
N CYS A 72 17.53 -6.12 -8.28
CA CYS A 72 18.92 -6.31 -7.91
C CYS A 72 19.73 -5.04 -8.22
N LYS A 73 20.96 -4.94 -7.68
CA LYS A 73 21.85 -3.80 -7.94
C LYS A 73 22.07 -3.51 -9.43
N HIS A 74 22.09 -4.52 -10.30
CA HIS A 74 22.26 -4.33 -11.75
C HIS A 74 21.01 -3.75 -12.40
N GLY A 75 19.82 -4.25 -12.03
CA GLY A 75 18.54 -3.72 -12.49
C GLY A 75 18.34 -2.25 -12.09
N LEU A 76 18.63 -1.93 -10.82
CA LEU A 76 18.62 -0.56 -10.33
C LEU A 76 19.65 0.31 -11.06
N ALA A 77 20.88 -0.18 -11.26
CA ALA A 77 21.93 0.57 -11.94
C ALA A 77 21.61 0.88 -13.41
N LEU A 78 21.01 -0.07 -14.14
CA LEU A 78 20.57 0.14 -15.52
C LEU A 78 19.52 1.26 -15.60
N LEU A 79 18.52 1.22 -14.73
CA LEU A 79 17.46 2.23 -14.71
C LEU A 79 17.98 3.60 -14.21
N LEU A 80 18.93 3.61 -13.27
CA LEU A 80 19.62 4.83 -12.84
C LEU A 80 20.45 5.45 -13.98
N LEU A 81 21.13 4.62 -14.78
CA LEU A 81 21.86 5.07 -15.96
C LEU A 81 20.92 5.70 -16.99
N TRP A 82 19.77 5.07 -17.23
CA TRP A 82 18.75 5.60 -18.12
C TRP A 82 18.19 6.94 -17.62
N ALA A 83 17.90 7.05 -16.33
CA ALA A 83 17.42 8.28 -15.69
C ALA A 83 18.42 9.44 -15.80
N LYS A 84 19.71 9.17 -15.60
CA LYS A 84 20.77 10.21 -15.58
C LYS A 84 21.30 10.56 -16.96
N SER A 85 21.44 9.56 -17.83
CA SER A 85 22.20 9.66 -19.08
C SER A 85 21.55 8.85 -20.20
N PRO A 86 20.30 9.18 -20.61
CA PRO A 86 19.58 8.43 -21.64
C PRO A 86 20.31 8.40 -22.99
N ALA A 87 21.13 9.42 -23.29
CA ALA A 87 21.94 9.52 -24.50
C ALA A 87 23.01 8.41 -24.65
N LEU A 88 23.31 7.65 -23.58
CA LEU A 88 24.23 6.51 -23.65
C LEU A 88 23.60 5.26 -24.27
N PHE A 89 22.28 5.22 -24.40
CA PHE A 89 21.55 4.04 -24.86
C PHE A 89 21.30 4.12 -26.36
N GLN A 90 21.62 3.04 -27.06
CA GLN A 90 21.34 2.92 -28.48
C GLN A 90 19.86 2.60 -28.69
N THR A 91 19.15 3.48 -29.40
CA THR A 91 17.74 3.24 -29.76
C THR A 91 17.65 2.22 -30.89
N GLY A 92 16.84 1.17 -30.74
CA GLY A 92 16.71 0.15 -31.78
C GLY A 92 15.83 -1.04 -31.38
N PRO A 93 15.75 -2.08 -32.24
CA PRO A 93 15.01 -3.29 -31.91
C PRO A 93 15.64 -4.00 -30.71
N SER A 94 14.78 -4.51 -29.82
CA SER A 94 15.22 -5.23 -28.65
C SER A 94 15.82 -6.60 -29.03
N PRO A 95 16.91 -7.05 -28.38
CA PRO A 95 17.43 -8.41 -28.53
C PRO A 95 16.39 -9.47 -28.20
N ALA A 96 16.56 -10.68 -28.74
CA ALA A 96 15.63 -11.80 -28.53
C ALA A 96 15.30 -12.05 -27.05
N TRP A 97 16.30 -12.04 -26.16
CA TRP A 97 16.13 -12.26 -24.72
C TRP A 97 15.30 -11.17 -24.01
N VAL A 98 15.19 -9.97 -24.58
CA VAL A 98 14.30 -8.90 -24.08
C VAL A 98 12.89 -9.09 -24.63
N SER A 99 12.77 -9.29 -25.94
CA SER A 99 11.48 -9.46 -26.62
C SER A 99 10.73 -10.70 -26.13
N GLU A 100 11.42 -11.83 -25.98
CA GLU A 100 10.87 -13.09 -25.42
C GLU A 100 10.41 -12.89 -23.97
N TRP A 101 11.15 -12.11 -23.19
CA TRP A 101 10.79 -11.83 -21.81
C TRP A 101 9.50 -11.00 -21.73
N LEU A 102 9.39 -9.92 -22.51
CA LEU A 102 8.16 -9.10 -22.59
C LEU A 102 6.96 -9.92 -23.08
N ALA A 103 7.14 -10.72 -24.14
CA ALA A 103 6.10 -11.60 -24.67
C ALA A 103 5.62 -12.63 -23.63
N SER A 104 6.55 -13.24 -22.89
CA SER A 104 6.23 -14.23 -21.85
C SER A 104 5.39 -13.64 -20.71
N ARG A 105 5.57 -12.35 -20.39
CA ARG A 105 4.76 -11.66 -19.38
C ARG A 105 3.33 -11.47 -19.86
N THR A 106 3.18 -11.01 -21.10
CA THR A 106 1.88 -10.82 -21.75
C THR A 106 1.11 -12.14 -21.81
N GLU A 107 1.75 -13.22 -22.24
CA GLU A 107 1.13 -14.55 -22.33
C GLU A 107 0.73 -15.11 -20.96
N ARG A 108 1.59 -14.97 -19.93
CA ARG A 108 1.25 -15.39 -18.55
C ARG A 108 0.05 -14.65 -18.01
N SER A 109 -0.05 -13.36 -18.31
CA SER A 109 -1.18 -12.52 -17.89
C SER A 109 -2.48 -13.00 -18.54
N GLN A 110 -2.47 -13.18 -19.86
CA GLN A 110 -3.64 -13.67 -20.62
C GLN A 110 -4.10 -15.06 -20.13
N LYS A 111 -3.17 -16.01 -19.92
CA LYS A 111 -3.50 -17.33 -19.38
C LYS A 111 -4.07 -17.28 -17.97
N LYS A 112 -3.61 -16.34 -17.13
CA LYS A 112 -4.15 -16.13 -15.78
C LYS A 112 -5.60 -15.65 -15.85
N GLU A 113 -5.90 -14.71 -16.74
CA GLU A 113 -7.27 -14.20 -16.96
C GLU A 113 -8.21 -15.26 -17.53
N GLU A 114 -7.76 -16.02 -18.53
CA GLU A 114 -8.55 -17.10 -19.13
C GLU A 114 -8.92 -18.14 -18.07
N LYS A 115 -7.93 -18.61 -17.30
CA LYS A 115 -8.15 -19.55 -16.19
C LYS A 115 -9.05 -18.99 -15.09
N GLN A 116 -8.99 -17.68 -14.82
CA GLN A 116 -9.89 -17.02 -13.88
C GLN A 116 -11.33 -17.00 -14.40
N ARG A 117 -11.54 -16.70 -15.69
CA ARG A 117 -12.86 -16.72 -16.32
C ARG A 117 -13.45 -18.13 -16.35
N GLU A 118 -12.66 -19.14 -16.69
CA GLU A 118 -13.07 -20.54 -16.65
C GLU A 118 -13.51 -20.96 -15.25
N LYS A 119 -12.69 -20.68 -14.22
CA LYS A 119 -13.04 -20.99 -12.83
C LYS A 119 -14.30 -20.26 -12.37
N ALA A 120 -14.49 -19.01 -12.77
CA ALA A 120 -15.69 -18.25 -12.45
C ALA A 120 -16.92 -18.88 -13.10
N ALA A 121 -16.82 -19.33 -14.35
CA ALA A 121 -17.88 -20.01 -15.07
C ALA A 121 -18.21 -21.39 -14.46
N GLU A 122 -17.21 -22.19 -14.12
CA GLU A 122 -17.38 -23.49 -13.43
C GLU A 122 -18.09 -23.33 -12.09
N LYS A 123 -17.68 -22.33 -11.29
CA LYS A 123 -18.28 -22.06 -9.98
C LYS A 123 -19.71 -21.54 -10.09
N ALA A 124 -20.04 -20.83 -11.18
CA ALA A 124 -21.41 -20.40 -11.47
C ALA A 124 -22.30 -21.54 -11.97
N ALA A 125 -21.72 -22.60 -12.55
CA ALA A 125 -22.44 -23.74 -13.09
C ALA A 125 -22.78 -24.82 -12.04
N ASP A 126 -22.16 -24.81 -10.85
CA ASP A 126 -22.50 -25.72 -9.75
C ASP A 126 -23.77 -25.24 -9.00
N PRO A 127 -24.91 -25.94 -9.14
CA PRO A 127 -26.17 -25.54 -8.52
C PRO A 127 -26.13 -25.61 -6.98
N ASN A 128 -25.23 -26.40 -6.39
CA ASN A 128 -25.13 -26.59 -4.94
C ASN A 128 -24.08 -25.68 -4.28
N ALA A 129 -23.18 -25.06 -5.06
CA ALA A 129 -22.11 -24.22 -4.53
C ALA A 129 -22.64 -23.02 -3.73
N ALA A 130 -23.70 -22.38 -4.22
CA ALA A 130 -24.33 -21.23 -3.55
C ALA A 130 -24.96 -21.63 -2.20
N GLU A 131 -25.67 -22.76 -2.15
CA GLU A 131 -26.31 -23.24 -0.91
C GLU A 131 -25.25 -23.66 0.13
N ALA A 132 -24.20 -24.36 -0.29
CA ALA A 132 -23.10 -24.76 0.59
C ALA A 132 -22.34 -23.54 1.14
N ALA A 133 -22.10 -22.52 0.31
CA ALA A 133 -21.48 -21.26 0.72
C ALA A 133 -22.36 -20.52 1.74
N LEU A 134 -23.68 -20.46 1.52
CA LEU A 134 -24.62 -19.85 2.45
C LEU A 134 -24.64 -20.58 3.81
N LYS A 135 -24.71 -21.91 3.83
CA LYS A 135 -24.66 -22.71 5.07
C LYS A 135 -23.35 -22.52 5.82
N THR A 136 -22.22 -22.43 5.10
CA THR A 136 -20.90 -22.18 5.70
C THR A 136 -20.83 -20.78 6.30
N ALA A 137 -21.33 -19.77 5.58
CA ALA A 137 -21.41 -18.39 6.06
C ALA A 137 -22.30 -18.29 7.32
N GLN A 138 -23.47 -18.95 7.34
CA GLN A 138 -24.36 -18.99 8.49
C GLN A 138 -23.71 -19.62 9.73
N LYS A 139 -23.03 -20.77 9.56
CA LYS A 139 -22.29 -21.42 10.65
C LYS A 139 -21.18 -20.53 11.21
N ARG A 140 -20.47 -19.80 10.34
CA ARG A 140 -19.45 -18.84 10.75
C ARG A 140 -20.06 -17.69 11.54
N TRP A 141 -21.15 -17.09 11.05
CA TRP A 141 -21.86 -16.05 11.78
C TRP A 141 -22.32 -16.51 13.16
N ALA A 142 -22.88 -17.71 13.29
CA ALA A 142 -23.32 -18.25 14.58
C ALA A 142 -22.17 -18.42 15.59
N ARG A 143 -20.93 -18.70 15.13
CA ARG A 143 -19.74 -18.73 15.98
C ARG A 143 -19.29 -17.33 16.38
N ILE A 144 -19.28 -16.41 15.40
CA ILE A 144 -18.90 -15.01 15.61
C ILE A 144 -19.88 -14.33 16.58
N ASP A 145 -21.18 -14.56 16.46
CA ASP A 145 -22.20 -14.01 17.35
C ASP A 145 -21.92 -14.35 18.81
N LYS A 146 -21.54 -15.61 19.09
CA LYS A 146 -21.16 -16.05 20.44
C LYS A 146 -19.87 -15.38 20.92
N GLY A 147 -18.83 -15.36 20.08
CA GLY A 147 -17.56 -14.74 20.44
C GLY A 147 -17.66 -13.23 20.67
N VAL A 148 -18.49 -12.54 19.88
CA VAL A 148 -18.76 -11.11 20.03
C VAL A 148 -19.56 -10.81 21.29
N ALA A 149 -20.53 -11.65 21.66
CA ALA A 149 -21.26 -11.49 22.92
C ALA A 149 -20.32 -11.64 24.13
N GLU A 150 -19.41 -12.63 24.11
CA GLU A 150 -18.38 -12.80 25.15
C GLU A 150 -17.43 -11.58 25.19
N LEU A 151 -16.94 -11.13 24.03
CA LEU A 151 -16.10 -9.94 23.94
C LEU A 151 -16.80 -8.69 24.48
N GLN A 152 -18.08 -8.50 24.16
CA GLN A 152 -18.84 -7.35 24.65
C GLN A 152 -18.98 -7.35 26.17
N GLN A 153 -19.27 -8.50 26.78
CA GLN A 153 -19.28 -8.63 28.24
C GLN A 153 -17.90 -8.30 28.84
N TRP A 154 -16.86 -8.86 28.25
CA TRP A 154 -15.49 -8.61 28.67
C TRP A 154 -15.10 -7.12 28.56
N LEU A 155 -15.48 -6.44 27.48
CA LEU A 155 -15.24 -5.00 27.30
C LEU A 155 -15.94 -4.16 28.37
N LEU A 156 -17.19 -4.51 28.70
CA LEU A 156 -17.94 -3.86 29.77
C LEU A 156 -17.28 -4.08 31.14
N ASP A 157 -16.76 -5.27 31.40
CA ASP A 157 -16.02 -5.55 32.64
C ASP A 157 -14.73 -4.72 32.73
N GLN A 158 -13.97 -4.59 31.62
CA GLN A 158 -12.79 -3.71 31.59
C GLN A 158 -13.16 -2.24 31.86
N ALA A 159 -14.26 -1.77 31.27
CA ALA A 159 -14.73 -0.41 31.48
C ALA A 159 -15.23 -0.17 32.92
N ALA A 160 -15.93 -1.13 33.50
CA ALA A 160 -16.46 -1.06 34.86
C ALA A 160 -15.37 -1.09 35.93
N GLN A 161 -14.33 -1.92 35.74
CA GLN A 161 -13.15 -1.95 36.61
C GLN A 161 -12.30 -0.69 36.45
N GLY A 162 -12.27 -0.13 35.24
CA GLY A 162 -11.49 1.05 34.90
C GLY A 162 -10.03 0.71 34.56
N LEU A 163 -9.46 1.45 33.61
CA LEU A 163 -8.12 1.18 33.06
C LEU A 163 -7.00 1.30 34.10
N GLY A 164 -7.22 2.01 35.22
CA GLY A 164 -6.24 2.15 36.30
C GLY A 164 -5.95 0.86 37.07
N HIS A 165 -6.80 -0.16 36.94
CA HIS A 165 -6.58 -1.49 37.54
C HIS A 165 -5.74 -2.42 36.67
N LEU A 166 -5.43 -2.02 35.44
CA LEU A 166 -4.59 -2.81 34.54
C LEU A 166 -3.14 -2.80 35.04
N THR A 167 -2.48 -3.92 34.82
CA THR A 167 -1.07 -4.18 35.15
C THR A 167 -0.34 -4.66 33.90
N PRO A 168 1.00 -4.70 33.87
CA PRO A 168 1.74 -5.30 32.76
C PRO A 168 1.26 -6.72 32.40
N ASP A 169 0.89 -7.53 33.40
CA ASP A 169 0.35 -8.89 33.24
C ASP A 169 -1.05 -8.94 32.60
N SER A 170 -1.73 -7.80 32.47
CA SER A 170 -3.03 -7.73 31.80
C SER A 170 -2.94 -8.09 30.32
N GLN A 171 -1.77 -7.96 29.69
CA GLN A 171 -1.56 -8.38 28.29
C GLN A 171 -1.88 -9.86 28.08
N ASP A 172 -1.43 -10.74 28.99
CA ASP A 172 -1.68 -12.19 28.90
C ASP A 172 -3.17 -12.52 29.00
N ALA A 173 -3.90 -11.82 29.88
CA ALA A 173 -5.34 -11.97 30.02
C ALA A 173 -6.10 -11.53 28.75
N TRP A 174 -5.64 -10.46 28.10
CA TRP A 174 -6.20 -9.97 26.85
C TRP A 174 -5.90 -10.93 25.70
N ASP A 175 -4.72 -11.55 25.69
CA ASP A 175 -4.35 -12.60 24.73
C ASP A 175 -5.21 -13.85 24.85
N ALA A 176 -5.58 -14.24 26.08
CA ALA A 176 -6.52 -15.35 26.29
C ALA A 176 -7.90 -15.05 25.68
N MET A 177 -8.42 -13.83 25.81
CA MET A 177 -9.65 -13.40 25.14
C MET A 177 -9.47 -13.36 23.61
N ALA A 178 -8.32 -12.89 23.12
CA ALA A 178 -8.00 -12.89 21.69
C ALA A 178 -7.98 -14.31 21.11
N ALA A 179 -7.45 -15.30 21.83
CA ALA A 179 -7.49 -16.71 21.41
C ALA A 179 -8.93 -17.23 21.23
N ARG A 180 -9.83 -16.89 22.15
CA ARG A 180 -11.26 -17.25 22.05
C ARG A 180 -11.94 -16.62 20.83
N LEU A 181 -11.57 -15.41 20.46
CA LEU A 181 -12.05 -14.76 19.24
C LEU A 181 -11.57 -15.48 17.97
N VAL A 182 -10.36 -16.03 17.97
CA VAL A 182 -9.87 -16.89 16.87
C VAL A 182 -10.72 -18.15 16.77
N ASP A 183 -10.98 -18.82 17.89
CA ASP A 183 -11.84 -20.01 17.95
C ASP A 183 -13.28 -19.72 17.49
N ALA A 184 -13.78 -18.51 17.79
CA ALA A 184 -15.06 -17.99 17.33
C ALA A 184 -15.08 -17.59 15.84
N GLN A 185 -13.97 -17.75 15.11
CA GLN A 185 -13.80 -17.37 13.70
C GLN A 185 -13.84 -15.85 13.42
N ALA A 186 -13.42 -15.05 14.40
CA ALA A 186 -13.22 -13.61 14.32
C ALA A 186 -11.74 -13.21 14.52
N PRO A 187 -10.78 -13.77 13.75
CA PRO A 187 -9.36 -13.48 13.94
C PRO A 187 -8.99 -12.00 13.77
N GLY A 188 -9.75 -11.24 12.99
CA GLY A 188 -9.52 -9.80 12.85
C GLY A 188 -9.84 -9.01 14.13
N LEU A 189 -10.81 -9.45 14.94
CA LEU A 189 -11.07 -8.87 16.26
C LEU A 189 -9.97 -9.26 17.25
N ALA A 190 -9.51 -10.51 17.19
CA ALA A 190 -8.38 -10.98 18.00
C ALA A 190 -7.13 -10.12 17.76
N GLN A 191 -6.78 -9.86 16.50
CA GLN A 191 -5.65 -9.01 16.14
C GLN A 191 -5.81 -7.58 16.69
N ARG A 192 -7.02 -7.02 16.61
CA ARG A 192 -7.29 -5.66 17.13
C ARG A 192 -7.24 -5.61 18.65
N LEU A 193 -7.67 -6.66 19.34
CA LEU A 193 -7.53 -6.76 20.79
C LEU A 193 -6.06 -6.84 21.20
N ARG A 194 -5.24 -7.64 20.50
CA ARG A 194 -3.78 -7.67 20.72
C ARG A 194 -3.12 -6.32 20.44
N TYR A 195 -3.55 -5.63 19.38
CA TYR A 195 -3.09 -4.27 19.07
C TYR A 195 -3.49 -3.27 20.17
N ALA A 196 -4.63 -3.47 20.84
CA ALA A 196 -5.01 -2.69 22.00
C ALA A 196 -4.15 -3.03 23.23
N ALA A 197 -3.89 -4.32 23.47
CA ALA A 197 -3.03 -4.79 24.57
C ALA A 197 -1.59 -4.27 24.44
N ALA A 198 -1.04 -4.26 23.23
CA ALA A 198 0.31 -3.76 22.96
C ALA A 198 0.48 -2.25 23.25
N ALA A 199 -0.62 -1.50 23.33
CA ALA A 199 -0.60 -0.08 23.69
C ALA A 199 -0.70 0.14 25.21
N LEU A 200 -0.80 -0.91 26.03
CA LEU A 200 -0.81 -0.77 27.49
C LEU A 200 0.55 -0.26 27.96
N PHE A 201 0.52 0.81 28.77
CA PHE A 201 1.71 1.47 29.33
C PHE A 201 2.68 2.06 28.29
N ASP A 202 2.26 2.19 27.04
CA ASP A 202 3.03 2.84 25.97
C ASP A 202 2.90 4.37 26.04
N GLY A 203 3.83 4.99 26.77
CA GLY A 203 3.90 6.44 26.94
C GLY A 203 2.83 7.03 27.88
N PRO A 204 2.82 8.37 28.08
CA PRO A 204 1.95 9.03 29.05
C PRO A 204 0.46 9.00 28.66
N HIS A 205 0.15 8.86 27.37
CA HIS A 205 -1.21 8.88 26.83
C HIS A 205 -1.79 7.48 26.56
N TRP A 206 -1.12 6.44 27.08
CA TRP A 206 -1.56 5.05 26.89
C TRP A 206 -3.05 4.81 27.26
N PRO A 207 -3.64 5.41 28.33
CA PRO A 207 -5.02 5.11 28.70
C PRO A 207 -6.01 5.57 27.64
N GLU A 208 -5.82 6.76 27.08
CA GLU A 208 -6.66 7.31 26.01
C GLU A 208 -6.55 6.46 24.74
N ASN A 209 -5.30 6.10 24.38
CA ASN A 209 -5.02 5.27 23.22
C ASN A 209 -5.67 3.88 23.32
N VAL A 210 -5.63 3.26 24.50
CA VAL A 210 -6.26 1.97 24.77
C VAL A 210 -7.78 2.10 24.77
N LEU A 211 -8.34 3.09 25.45
CA LEU A 211 -9.79 3.33 25.50
C LEU A 211 -10.38 3.50 24.11
N ARG A 212 -9.73 4.28 23.24
CA ARG A 212 -10.13 4.45 21.84
C ARG A 212 -10.20 3.12 21.08
N ARG A 213 -9.22 2.23 21.30
CA ARG A 213 -9.16 0.91 20.63
C ARG A 213 -10.22 -0.04 21.15
N LEU A 214 -10.48 -0.04 22.46
CA LEU A 214 -11.59 -0.79 23.06
C LEU A 214 -12.95 -0.27 22.56
N GLY A 215 -13.11 1.05 22.40
CA GLY A 215 -14.30 1.65 21.80
C GLY A 215 -14.56 1.19 20.37
N LEU A 216 -13.51 1.06 19.54
CA LEU A 216 -13.62 0.52 18.18
C LEU A 216 -13.97 -0.98 18.16
N LEU A 217 -13.53 -1.75 19.17
CA LEU A 217 -13.94 -3.14 19.37
C LEU A 217 -15.42 -3.21 19.79
N GLN A 218 -15.87 -2.35 20.70
CA GLN A 218 -17.28 -2.27 21.08
C GLN A 218 -18.16 -1.93 19.87
N LEU A 219 -17.75 -0.96 19.05
CA LEU A 219 -18.45 -0.61 17.82
C LEU A 219 -18.52 -1.80 16.85
N ALA A 220 -17.48 -2.63 16.79
CA ALA A 220 -17.48 -3.86 16.00
C ALA A 220 -18.52 -4.86 16.53
N CYS A 221 -18.61 -5.02 17.86
CA CYS A 221 -19.62 -5.86 18.48
C CYS A 221 -21.03 -5.41 18.09
N ASP A 222 -21.30 -4.11 18.19
CA ASP A 222 -22.61 -3.55 17.85
C ASP A 222 -22.94 -3.69 16.35
N ALA A 223 -21.93 -3.60 15.48
CA ALA A 223 -22.10 -3.76 14.04
C ALA A 223 -22.43 -5.22 13.67
N VAL A 224 -21.80 -6.20 14.33
CA VAL A 224 -22.13 -7.62 14.15
C VAL A 224 -23.56 -7.92 14.62
N ALA A 225 -23.95 -7.40 15.77
CA ALA A 225 -25.30 -7.58 16.32
C ALA A 225 -26.38 -6.97 15.40
N ARG A 226 -26.08 -5.84 14.75
CA ARG A 226 -27.00 -5.10 13.87
C ARG A 226 -26.82 -5.39 12.38
N ARG A 227 -26.05 -6.42 12.01
CA ARG A 227 -25.66 -6.70 10.62
C ARG A 227 -26.82 -6.83 9.62
N THR A 228 -28.00 -7.23 10.07
CA THR A 228 -29.16 -7.36 9.17
C THR A 228 -29.76 -6.01 8.76
N ALA A 229 -29.44 -4.93 9.47
CA ALA A 229 -29.92 -3.56 9.20
C ALA A 229 -28.89 -2.69 8.45
N LEU A 230 -27.69 -3.21 8.23
CA LEU A 230 -26.59 -2.50 7.57
C LEU A 230 -26.64 -2.74 6.05
N GLY A 231 -26.23 -1.73 5.27
CA GLY A 231 -26.11 -1.85 3.82
C GLY A 231 -24.97 -2.77 3.37
N GLU A 232 -24.96 -3.13 2.09
CA GLU A 232 -24.00 -4.10 1.53
C GLU A 232 -22.54 -3.70 1.75
N GLY A 233 -22.20 -2.42 1.53
CA GLY A 233 -20.86 -1.89 1.77
C GLY A 233 -20.41 -2.01 3.23
N ALA A 234 -21.29 -1.66 4.17
CA ALA A 234 -21.02 -1.77 5.59
C ALA A 234 -20.85 -3.25 6.02
N ILE A 235 -21.61 -4.18 5.44
CA ILE A 235 -21.43 -5.62 5.70
C ILE A 235 -20.11 -6.13 5.17
N ALA A 236 -19.68 -5.63 4.01
CA ALA A 236 -18.38 -5.97 3.48
C ALA A 236 -17.25 -5.48 4.41
N ASP A 237 -17.37 -4.26 4.94
CA ASP A 237 -16.42 -3.72 5.91
C ASP A 237 -16.40 -4.54 7.21
N VAL A 238 -17.56 -4.93 7.75
CA VAL A 238 -17.66 -5.80 8.93
C VAL A 238 -17.03 -7.18 8.65
N ARG A 239 -17.27 -7.76 7.47
CA ARG A 239 -16.63 -9.04 7.09
C ARG A 239 -15.11 -8.91 7.01
N ALA A 240 -14.60 -7.84 6.39
CA ALA A 240 -13.17 -7.58 6.31
C ALA A 240 -12.56 -7.40 7.71
N LEU A 241 -13.23 -6.62 8.57
CA LEU A 241 -12.88 -6.43 9.99
C LEU A 241 -12.78 -7.75 10.76
N LEU A 242 -13.69 -8.68 10.51
CA LEU A 242 -13.71 -10.00 11.17
C LEU A 242 -12.65 -10.97 10.63
N GLY A 243 -11.95 -10.61 9.55
CA GLY A 243 -11.00 -11.50 8.87
C GLY A 243 -11.70 -12.55 8.01
N TRP A 244 -12.79 -12.19 7.32
CA TRP A 244 -13.32 -13.04 6.26
C TRP A 244 -12.36 -13.08 5.07
N PRO A 245 -12.13 -14.25 4.45
CA PRO A 245 -11.32 -14.33 3.25
C PRO A 245 -11.99 -13.54 2.13
N LEU A 246 -11.22 -12.63 1.53
CA LEU A 246 -11.63 -11.87 0.36
C LEU A 246 -11.02 -12.53 -0.88
N ASP A 247 -11.89 -13.04 -1.75
CA ASP A 247 -11.48 -13.67 -3.00
C ASP A 247 -11.20 -12.59 -4.06
N LYS A 248 -9.93 -12.43 -4.45
CA LYS A 248 -9.50 -11.44 -5.45
C LYS A 248 -10.17 -11.68 -6.80
N ASP A 249 -10.34 -12.94 -7.20
CA ASP A 249 -10.92 -13.29 -8.49
C ASP A 249 -12.41 -12.92 -8.50
N ALA A 250 -13.11 -13.12 -7.37
CA ALA A 250 -14.50 -12.68 -7.22
C ALA A 250 -14.65 -11.15 -7.29
N VAL A 251 -13.73 -10.38 -6.70
CA VAL A 251 -13.73 -8.92 -6.78
C VAL A 251 -13.52 -8.45 -8.22
N LEU A 252 -12.55 -9.03 -8.93
CA LEU A 252 -12.28 -8.70 -10.33
C LEU A 252 -13.46 -9.06 -11.26
N ALA A 253 -14.20 -10.11 -10.94
CA ALA A 253 -15.36 -10.53 -11.72
C ALA A 253 -16.63 -9.70 -11.44
N GLN A 254 -16.82 -9.20 -10.22
CA GLN A 254 -18.06 -8.53 -9.79
C GLN A 254 -17.98 -7.00 -9.84
N ALA A 255 -16.80 -6.42 -9.58
CA ALA A 255 -16.64 -4.98 -9.55
C ALA A 255 -16.68 -4.40 -10.97
N SER A 256 -17.33 -3.25 -11.13
CA SER A 256 -17.17 -2.43 -12.33
C SER A 256 -15.85 -1.65 -12.21
N PRO A 257 -14.85 -1.91 -13.07
CA PRO A 257 -13.55 -1.27 -12.92
C PRO A 257 -13.62 0.23 -13.22
N VAL A 258 -12.95 1.04 -12.41
CA VAL A 258 -12.82 2.48 -12.61
C VAL A 258 -11.53 2.74 -13.39
N ARG A 259 -11.68 3.20 -14.63
CA ARG A 259 -10.55 3.65 -15.45
C ARG A 259 -10.24 5.11 -15.15
N ASP A 260 -8.98 5.41 -14.84
CA ASP A 260 -8.50 6.76 -14.61
C ASP A 260 -6.99 6.84 -14.89
N GLN A 261 -6.47 8.06 -14.94
CA GLN A 261 -5.08 8.36 -14.74
C GLN A 261 -4.83 8.48 -13.24
N TRP A 262 -4.09 7.53 -12.68
CA TRP A 262 -3.82 7.44 -11.26
C TRP A 262 -2.46 8.05 -10.95
N GLN A 263 -2.45 9.22 -10.31
CA GLN A 263 -1.23 9.76 -9.70
C GLN A 263 -0.81 8.86 -8.53
N VAL A 264 0.42 8.36 -8.57
CA VAL A 264 1.05 7.64 -7.46
C VAL A 264 1.48 8.67 -6.42
N MET A 265 0.73 8.71 -5.31
CA MET A 265 0.97 9.63 -4.21
C MET A 265 2.16 9.19 -3.35
N GLY A 266 2.36 7.89 -3.22
CA GLY A 266 3.37 7.33 -2.35
C GLY A 266 3.38 5.82 -2.39
N VAL A 267 4.58 5.26 -2.22
CA VAL A 267 4.80 3.82 -2.09
C VAL A 267 5.57 3.59 -0.81
N ILE A 268 5.04 2.74 0.07
CA ILE A 268 5.72 2.32 1.28
C ILE A 268 5.78 0.80 1.35
N GLN A 269 6.92 0.29 1.83
CA GLN A 269 7.17 -1.13 2.02
C GLN A 269 7.55 -1.38 3.47
N GLU A 270 6.88 -2.31 4.13
CA GLU A 270 7.13 -2.67 5.52
C GLU A 270 7.30 -4.18 5.64
N GLU A 271 8.32 -4.60 6.40
CA GLU A 271 8.44 -5.99 6.80
C GLU A 271 7.47 -6.27 7.95
N ARG A 272 6.69 -7.34 7.80
CA ARG A 272 5.81 -7.93 8.81
C ARG A 272 6.47 -9.20 9.35
N GLU A 273 5.88 -9.73 10.43
CA GLU A 273 6.33 -10.97 11.05
C GLU A 273 6.50 -12.12 10.03
N GLY A 274 7.53 -12.94 10.23
CA GLY A 274 7.80 -14.10 9.39
C GLY A 274 8.39 -13.79 8.01
N GLY A 275 8.91 -12.58 7.77
CA GLY A 275 9.51 -12.21 6.49
C GLY A 275 8.48 -11.93 5.38
N LEU A 276 7.28 -11.52 5.78
CA LEU A 276 6.22 -11.05 4.90
C LEU A 276 6.44 -9.57 4.60
N MET A 277 6.72 -9.22 3.36
CA MET A 277 6.78 -7.83 2.92
C MET A 277 5.39 -7.36 2.52
N GLU A 278 4.91 -6.30 3.15
CA GLU A 278 3.70 -5.59 2.76
C GLU A 278 4.10 -4.34 1.97
N ARG A 279 3.41 -4.07 0.86
CA ARG A 279 3.55 -2.81 0.12
C ARG A 279 2.20 -2.12 0.02
N ARG A 280 2.18 -0.83 0.37
CA ARG A 280 1.05 0.07 0.17
C ARG A 280 1.38 1.08 -0.91
N VAL A 281 0.50 1.18 -1.90
CA VAL A 281 0.57 2.15 -2.98
C VAL A 281 -0.67 3.02 -2.91
N TRP A 282 -0.49 4.30 -2.61
CA TRP A 282 -1.57 5.27 -2.57
C TRP A 282 -1.70 5.98 -3.90
N LEU A 283 -2.93 6.02 -4.40
CA LEU A 283 -3.25 6.55 -5.71
C LEU A 283 -4.33 7.62 -5.61
N HIS A 284 -4.26 8.59 -6.52
CA HIS A 284 -5.30 9.57 -6.75
C HIS A 284 -5.70 9.60 -8.22
N GLY A 285 -6.97 9.34 -8.50
CA GLY A 285 -7.55 9.48 -9.83
C GLY A 285 -7.65 10.95 -10.22
N LEU A 286 -7.00 11.33 -11.31
CA LEU A 286 -6.93 12.70 -11.79
C LEU A 286 -8.25 13.20 -12.36
N HIS A 287 -9.06 12.31 -12.96
CA HIS A 287 -10.36 12.66 -13.52
C HIS A 287 -11.49 12.42 -12.53
N THR A 288 -11.46 11.30 -11.82
CA THR A 288 -12.53 10.89 -10.88
C THR A 288 -12.41 11.56 -9.51
N GLY A 289 -11.22 12.05 -9.16
CA GLY A 289 -10.90 12.52 -7.82
C GLY A 289 -10.78 11.39 -6.78
N GLN A 290 -11.00 10.12 -7.16
CA GLN A 290 -11.08 9.00 -6.25
C GLN A 290 -9.70 8.68 -5.64
N ARG A 291 -9.70 8.23 -4.38
CA ARG A 291 -8.50 7.71 -3.71
C ARG A 291 -8.50 6.19 -3.78
N ALA A 292 -7.33 5.60 -4.01
CA ALA A 292 -7.18 4.15 -3.97
C ALA A 292 -5.94 3.70 -3.21
N LEU A 293 -6.02 2.49 -2.68
CA LEU A 293 -4.93 1.74 -2.06
C LEU A 293 -4.78 0.41 -2.78
N VAL A 294 -3.64 0.21 -3.44
CA VAL A 294 -3.20 -1.11 -3.88
C VAL A 294 -2.33 -1.69 -2.77
N LEU A 295 -2.77 -2.80 -2.19
CA LEU A 295 -2.13 -3.49 -1.07
C LEU A 295 -1.58 -4.84 -1.52
N ASP A 296 -0.26 -4.93 -1.64
CA ASP A 296 0.45 -6.12 -2.08
C ASP A 296 1.22 -6.78 -0.95
N HIS A 297 1.42 -8.09 -1.12
CA HIS A 297 2.18 -8.91 -0.18
C HIS A 297 3.17 -9.76 -0.97
N ALA A 298 4.39 -9.87 -0.47
CA ALA A 298 5.42 -10.73 -1.02
C ALA A 298 6.12 -11.50 0.12
N PHE A 299 6.47 -12.76 -0.13
CA PHE A 299 7.15 -13.62 0.84
C PHE A 299 8.51 -14.06 0.30
N ALA A 300 9.49 -14.27 1.19
CA ALA A 300 10.78 -14.85 0.88
C ALA A 300 11.53 -14.15 -0.28
N GLY A 301 11.53 -12.82 -0.31
CA GLY A 301 12.26 -12.03 -1.31
C GLY A 301 11.68 -12.09 -2.73
N ARG A 302 10.45 -12.60 -2.90
CA ARG A 302 9.75 -12.51 -4.19
C ARG A 302 9.46 -11.06 -4.55
N ALA A 303 9.51 -10.77 -5.85
CA ALA A 303 9.12 -9.49 -6.39
C ALA A 303 7.61 -9.26 -6.26
N PHE A 304 7.22 -8.01 -6.07
CA PHE A 304 5.85 -7.60 -6.34
C PHE A 304 5.54 -7.71 -7.85
N GLU A 305 4.33 -8.13 -8.21
CA GLU A 305 3.96 -8.40 -9.61
C GLU A 305 4.07 -7.13 -10.49
N GLN A 306 3.81 -5.96 -9.91
CA GLN A 306 3.83 -4.65 -10.57
C GLN A 306 4.82 -3.72 -9.86
N ALA A 307 5.49 -2.84 -10.60
CA ALA A 307 6.29 -1.78 -9.99
C ALA A 307 5.58 -0.44 -10.11
N TRP A 308 5.46 0.23 -8.98
CA TRP A 308 4.87 1.55 -8.86
C TRP A 308 6.00 2.54 -8.58
N MET A 309 6.14 3.55 -9.42
CA MET A 309 7.07 4.65 -9.17
C MET A 309 6.32 5.84 -8.59
N CYS A 310 6.95 6.52 -7.65
CA CYS A 310 6.51 7.80 -7.15
C CYS A 310 7.59 8.84 -7.44
N PRO A 311 7.25 10.04 -7.94
CA PRO A 311 5.97 10.39 -8.54
C PRO A 311 5.82 9.75 -9.92
N ALA A 312 4.65 9.21 -10.23
CA ALA A 312 4.26 8.83 -11.58
C ALA A 312 2.75 9.02 -11.75
N THR A 313 2.28 9.07 -12.99
CA THR A 313 0.86 8.92 -13.30
C THR A 313 0.69 7.66 -14.12
N VAL A 314 -0.32 6.85 -13.78
CA VAL A 314 -0.51 5.50 -14.29
C VAL A 314 -1.91 5.38 -14.87
N ASP A 315 -2.01 5.14 -16.18
CA ASP A 315 -3.28 4.77 -16.80
C ASP A 315 -3.66 3.35 -16.36
N ALA A 316 -4.71 3.21 -15.54
CA ALA A 316 -5.14 1.91 -15.04
C ALA A 316 -6.65 1.81 -14.79
N ALA A 317 -7.16 0.58 -14.89
CA ALA A 317 -8.49 0.23 -14.42
C ALA A 317 -8.40 -0.40 -13.03
N LEU A 318 -9.12 0.15 -12.04
CA LEU A 318 -9.12 -0.36 -10.67
C LEU A 318 -10.47 -0.96 -10.29
N ALA A 319 -10.46 -2.21 -9.84
CA ALA A 319 -11.60 -2.89 -9.22
C ALA A 319 -11.54 -2.71 -7.70
N PHE A 320 -12.45 -1.91 -7.15
CA PHE A 320 -12.51 -1.65 -5.70
C PHE A 320 -13.14 -2.81 -4.95
N TYR A 321 -12.60 -3.11 -3.76
CA TYR A 321 -13.25 -4.03 -2.84
C TYR A 321 -14.58 -3.43 -2.36
N PRO A 322 -15.64 -4.25 -2.19
CA PRO A 322 -16.88 -3.80 -1.59
C PRO A 322 -16.65 -3.18 -0.22
N SER A 323 -17.19 -1.98 0.00
CA SER A 323 -17.01 -1.17 1.21
C SER A 323 -18.02 -0.03 1.21
N ALA A 324 -18.40 0.47 2.39
CA ALA A 324 -19.14 1.73 2.51
C ALA A 324 -18.26 2.94 2.15
N ALA A 325 -16.93 2.80 2.27
CA ALA A 325 -15.97 3.85 2.00
C ALA A 325 -14.76 3.29 1.19
N PRO A 326 -14.97 2.89 -0.08
CA PRO A 326 -14.00 2.12 -0.84
C PRO A 326 -12.68 2.87 -1.04
N LEU A 327 -11.60 2.23 -0.56
CA LEU A 327 -10.21 2.64 -0.81
C LEU A 327 -9.41 1.50 -1.44
N ARG A 328 -9.49 0.31 -0.87
CA ARG A 328 -8.69 -0.83 -1.33
C ARG A 328 -9.16 -1.25 -2.72
N ALA A 329 -8.22 -1.44 -3.64
CA ALA A 329 -8.49 -1.87 -4.99
C ALA A 329 -7.50 -2.91 -5.52
N LEU A 330 -7.90 -3.59 -6.57
CA LEU A 330 -7.07 -4.44 -7.42
C LEU A 330 -6.94 -3.78 -8.80
N VAL A 331 -5.78 -3.92 -9.43
CA VAL A 331 -5.65 -3.57 -10.85
C VAL A 331 -6.40 -4.61 -11.69
N ALA A 332 -7.30 -4.13 -12.54
CA ALA A 332 -8.16 -4.95 -13.39
C ALA A 332 -7.64 -4.93 -14.85
N GLY A 333 -7.48 -6.14 -15.42
CA GLY A 333 -7.08 -6.34 -16.81
C GLY A 333 -5.57 -6.54 -17.04
N ALA A 334 -5.25 -7.40 -18.00
CA ALA A 334 -3.92 -7.60 -18.56
C ALA A 334 -3.58 -6.42 -19.48
N GLY A 335 -2.55 -5.65 -19.13
CA GLY A 335 -2.03 -4.60 -20.01
C GLY A 335 -2.56 -3.20 -19.78
N SER A 336 -3.11 -2.86 -18.59
CA SER A 336 -2.80 -1.52 -18.08
C SER A 336 -1.39 -1.56 -17.50
N GLU A 337 -0.45 -1.78 -18.41
CA GLU A 337 0.89 -1.27 -18.25
C GLU A 337 0.71 0.18 -17.85
N ALA A 338 1.26 0.49 -16.68
CA ALA A 338 1.33 1.83 -16.16
C ALA A 338 2.21 2.65 -17.09
N ASP A 339 1.66 3.08 -18.22
CA ASP A 339 2.29 4.09 -19.05
C ASP A 339 2.47 5.30 -18.17
N ALA A 340 3.70 5.45 -17.68
CA ALA A 340 4.08 6.49 -16.77
C ALA A 340 4.08 7.79 -17.57
N ALA A 341 2.91 8.42 -17.67
CA ALA A 341 2.81 9.76 -18.20
C ALA A 341 3.59 10.70 -17.25
N PRO A 342 4.32 11.71 -17.77
CA PRO A 342 4.85 12.77 -16.93
C PRO A 342 3.72 13.32 -16.07
N ALA A 343 3.98 13.54 -14.78
CA ALA A 343 2.97 13.99 -13.84
C ALA A 343 2.17 15.13 -14.46
N ALA A 344 0.87 14.91 -14.67
CA ALA A 344 0.01 15.96 -15.18
C ALA A 344 0.07 17.12 -14.18
N GLN A 345 0.67 18.23 -14.61
CA GLN A 345 0.57 19.48 -13.89
C GLN A 345 -0.90 19.88 -13.92
N GLY A 346 -1.57 19.86 -12.76
CA GLY A 346 -2.98 20.27 -12.66
C GLY A 346 -3.97 19.22 -12.19
N ALA A 347 -3.54 18.18 -11.46
CA ALA A 347 -4.47 17.49 -10.56
C ALA A 347 -5.14 18.56 -9.67
N GLY A 348 -6.47 18.71 -9.74
CA GLY A 348 -7.17 19.76 -9.00
C GLY A 348 -6.70 19.85 -7.55
N THR A 349 -6.33 21.06 -7.10
CA THR A 349 -5.86 21.28 -5.74
C THR A 349 -7.06 21.35 -4.82
N SER A 350 -7.20 20.35 -3.96
CA SER A 350 -8.15 20.37 -2.85
C SER A 350 -7.62 21.29 -1.74
N THR A 351 -8.52 22.09 -1.18
CA THR A 351 -8.22 22.88 0.02
C THR A 351 -8.04 21.95 1.23
N PRO A 352 -7.34 22.39 2.29
CA PRO A 352 -7.22 21.62 3.53
C PRO A 352 -8.58 21.17 4.09
N ALA A 353 -9.59 22.06 4.06
CA ALA A 353 -10.93 21.76 4.55
C ALA A 353 -11.62 20.63 3.74
N GLN A 354 -11.42 20.59 2.42
CA GLN A 354 -11.99 19.54 1.56
C GLN A 354 -11.35 18.17 1.83
N GLU A 355 -10.03 18.12 2.00
CA GLU A 355 -9.34 16.88 2.36
C GLU A 355 -9.78 16.37 3.74
N TRP A 356 -9.87 17.25 4.75
CA TRP A 356 -10.37 16.86 6.07
C TRP A 356 -11.80 16.36 6.03
N HIS A 357 -12.67 17.01 5.25
CA HIS A 357 -14.04 16.55 5.07
C HIS A 357 -14.10 15.17 4.41
N ALA A 358 -13.24 14.91 3.41
CA ALA A 358 -13.14 13.60 2.76
C ALA A 358 -12.65 12.51 3.74
N VAL A 359 -11.68 12.82 4.60
CA VAL A 359 -11.22 11.92 5.66
C VAL A 359 -12.35 11.64 6.66
N ALA A 360 -13.00 12.68 7.17
CA ALA A 360 -14.09 12.56 8.14
C ALA A 360 -15.26 11.73 7.60
N ARG A 361 -15.66 11.96 6.35
CA ARG A 361 -16.70 11.16 5.69
C ARG A 361 -16.30 9.69 5.59
N ARG A 362 -15.05 9.41 5.17
CA ARG A 362 -14.55 8.03 5.10
C ARG A 362 -14.54 7.33 6.45
N MET A 363 -14.15 8.04 7.52
CA MET A 363 -14.18 7.51 8.88
C MET A 363 -15.60 7.29 9.39
N ALA A 364 -16.55 8.15 9.03
CA ALA A 364 -17.96 7.98 9.39
C ALA A 364 -18.59 6.78 8.66
N ASP A 365 -18.28 6.62 7.36
CA ASP A 365 -18.79 5.53 6.53
C ASP A 365 -18.14 4.18 6.88
N ASN A 366 -16.83 4.18 7.21
CA ASN A 366 -16.08 3.00 7.67
C ASN A 366 -15.10 3.36 8.81
N PRO A 367 -15.49 3.20 10.08
CA PRO A 367 -14.70 3.61 11.24
C PRO A 367 -13.48 2.73 11.54
N TRP A 368 -13.33 1.60 10.85
CA TRP A 368 -12.22 0.67 11.06
C TRP A 368 -11.08 0.84 10.06
N GLY A 369 -11.23 1.73 9.08
CA GLY A 369 -10.13 2.18 8.21
C GLY A 369 -9.08 2.90 9.06
N PHE A 370 -7.84 2.39 9.06
CA PHE A 370 -6.78 2.89 9.94
C PHE A 370 -5.88 3.94 9.28
N LEU A 371 -5.75 3.89 7.96
CA LEU A 371 -4.87 4.80 7.20
C LEU A 371 -5.68 5.55 6.15
N HIS A 372 -5.48 6.86 6.10
CA HIS A 372 -6.14 7.75 5.17
C HIS A 372 -5.10 8.50 4.32
N PRO A 373 -5.21 8.50 2.98
CA PRO A 373 -4.32 9.27 2.14
C PRO A 373 -4.65 10.75 2.25
N LEU A 374 -3.63 11.57 2.54
CA LEU A 374 -3.71 13.03 2.50
C LEU A 374 -2.84 13.60 1.37
N ARG A 375 -3.35 14.65 0.72
CA ARG A 375 -2.58 15.52 -0.20
C ARG A 375 -2.57 16.93 0.38
N CYS A 376 -1.51 17.24 1.10
CA CYS A 376 -1.32 18.52 1.76
C CYS A 376 -0.65 19.50 0.80
N HIS A 377 -1.45 20.17 -0.03
CA HIS A 377 -1.00 21.29 -0.86
C HIS A 377 -0.71 22.53 0.00
N ASP A 378 0.22 23.36 -0.47
CA ASP A 378 0.60 24.64 0.15
C ASP A 378 0.97 24.52 1.64
N ALA A 379 1.66 23.44 2.00
CA ALA A 379 2.03 23.12 3.37
C ALA A 379 3.47 23.54 3.66
N THR A 380 3.75 24.02 4.88
CA THR A 380 5.10 24.40 5.30
C THR A 380 5.61 23.50 6.43
N MET A 381 6.90 23.19 6.39
CA MET A 381 7.55 22.38 7.40
C MET A 381 7.95 23.24 8.61
N ALA A 382 7.75 22.71 9.82
CA ALA A 382 8.30 23.24 11.06
C ALA A 382 8.92 22.11 11.88
N HIS A 383 9.73 22.46 12.88
CA HIS A 383 10.32 21.48 13.78
C HIS A 383 10.54 22.10 15.17
N ASP A 384 10.59 21.25 16.19
CA ASP A 384 11.17 21.57 17.49
C ASP A 384 12.51 20.83 17.66
N ALA A 385 12.95 20.57 18.90
CA ALA A 385 14.19 19.86 19.16
C ALA A 385 14.13 18.37 18.74
N ASP A 386 12.95 17.76 18.83
CA ASP A 386 12.78 16.31 18.78
C ASP A 386 11.85 15.85 17.64
N HIS A 387 10.97 16.73 17.15
CA HIS A 387 9.90 16.38 16.22
C HIS A 387 9.80 17.36 15.04
N PHE A 388 9.24 16.84 13.94
CA PHE A 388 8.89 17.61 12.76
C PHE A 388 7.37 17.71 12.63
N TYR A 389 6.91 18.83 12.10
CA TYR A 389 5.51 19.15 11.92
C TYR A 389 5.23 19.70 10.53
N LEU A 390 4.01 19.49 10.06
CA LEU A 390 3.51 20.09 8.84
C LEU A 390 2.40 21.10 9.18
N HIS A 391 2.64 22.37 8.91
CA HIS A 391 1.64 23.42 8.95
C HIS A 391 0.82 23.36 7.68
N TRP A 392 -0.49 23.16 7.81
CA TRP A 392 -1.39 22.99 6.67
C TRP A 392 -2.78 23.59 6.94
N GLY A 393 -3.05 24.73 6.30
CA GLY A 393 -4.21 25.55 6.65
C GLY A 393 -4.12 26.03 8.11
N THR A 394 -5.12 25.71 8.92
CA THR A 394 -5.14 25.99 10.36
C THR A 394 -4.62 24.85 11.22
N ALA A 395 -4.27 23.71 10.61
CA ALA A 395 -3.82 22.51 11.31
C ALA A 395 -2.28 22.46 11.40
N VAL A 396 -1.80 21.83 12.46
CA VAL A 396 -0.40 21.43 12.62
C VAL A 396 -0.37 19.92 12.79
N LEU A 397 0.24 19.22 11.84
CA LEU A 397 0.27 17.76 11.82
C LEU A 397 1.63 17.25 12.29
N PRO A 398 1.70 16.43 13.35
CA PRO A 398 2.92 15.71 13.69
C PRO A 398 3.34 14.81 12.53
N LEU A 399 4.65 14.78 12.23
CA LEU A 399 5.18 13.94 11.17
C LEU A 399 5.85 12.68 11.72
N GLN A 400 5.46 11.53 11.18
CA GLN A 400 6.12 10.25 11.44
C GLN A 400 7.21 10.01 10.39
N LEU A 401 8.44 10.42 10.69
CA LEU A 401 9.59 10.27 9.81
C LEU A 401 10.91 10.17 10.61
N ARG A 402 11.97 9.65 9.98
CA ARG A 402 13.30 9.64 10.60
C ARG A 402 13.87 11.05 10.64
N GLN A 403 14.68 11.37 11.65
CA GLN A 403 15.27 12.71 11.79
C GLN A 403 16.01 13.18 10.51
N ALA A 404 16.76 12.29 9.85
CA ALA A 404 17.45 12.59 8.59
C ALA A 404 16.50 12.93 7.42
N ASP A 405 15.36 12.23 7.33
CA ASP A 405 14.33 12.52 6.34
C ASP A 405 13.68 13.88 6.61
N GLY A 406 13.46 14.21 7.89
CA GLY A 406 12.88 15.49 8.31
C GLY A 406 13.74 16.66 7.88
N TRP A 407 15.05 16.58 8.08
CA TRP A 407 16.01 17.59 7.60
C TRP A 407 16.04 17.70 6.08
N THR A 408 15.95 16.57 5.37
CA THR A 408 15.93 16.56 3.90
C THR A 408 14.65 17.21 3.36
N LEU A 409 13.51 16.91 3.98
CA LEU A 409 12.22 17.49 3.62
C LEU A 409 12.16 19.00 3.95
N LEU A 410 12.71 19.42 5.10
CA LEU A 410 12.87 20.83 5.46
C LEU A 410 13.75 21.58 4.44
N ALA A 411 14.86 20.96 4.03
CA ALA A 411 15.76 21.53 3.02
C ALA A 411 15.10 21.63 1.64
N LEU A 412 14.28 20.65 1.25
CA LEU A 412 13.49 20.71 0.01
C LEU A 412 12.52 21.91 0.00
N GLY A 413 11.89 22.19 1.14
CA GLY A 413 10.99 23.33 1.27
C GLY A 413 11.73 24.66 1.32
N ALA A 414 12.88 24.73 1.98
CA ALA A 414 13.65 25.96 2.19
C ALA A 414 12.78 27.14 2.69
N GLY A 415 11.79 26.84 3.54
CA GLY A 415 10.80 27.80 4.05
C GLY A 415 9.61 28.09 3.13
N HIS A 416 9.61 27.56 1.90
CA HIS A 416 8.51 27.68 0.95
C HIS A 416 7.49 26.55 1.12
N ALA A 417 6.31 26.80 0.54
CA ALA A 417 5.23 25.82 0.47
C ALA A 417 5.63 24.58 -0.34
N LEU A 418 5.25 23.42 0.19
CA LEU A 418 5.39 22.09 -0.41
C LEU A 418 4.02 21.49 -0.68
N THR A 419 3.96 20.57 -1.64
CA THR A 419 2.89 19.56 -1.67
C THR A 419 3.41 18.30 -1.00
N VAL A 420 2.91 17.97 0.19
CA VAL A 420 3.29 16.75 0.93
C VAL A 420 2.16 15.74 0.85
N GLN A 421 2.48 14.49 0.54
CA GLN A 421 1.50 13.42 0.38
C GLN A 421 1.89 12.22 1.25
N GLY A 422 0.91 11.59 1.90
CA GLY A 422 1.21 10.54 2.86
C GLY A 422 0.03 9.85 3.51
N GLU A 423 0.34 9.04 4.52
CA GLU A 423 -0.60 8.25 5.30
C GLU A 423 -0.92 8.95 6.61
N TRP A 424 -2.18 9.31 6.82
CA TRP A 424 -2.70 9.80 8.09
C TRP A 424 -3.30 8.66 8.89
N ASP A 425 -2.80 8.44 10.11
CA ASP A 425 -3.25 7.37 11.01
C ASP A 425 -4.27 7.83 12.07
N GLY A 426 -4.70 9.10 12.00
CA GLY A 426 -5.55 9.74 13.00
C GLY A 426 -4.79 10.59 14.02
N GLN A 427 -3.47 10.49 14.09
CA GLN A 427 -2.63 11.21 15.06
C GLN A 427 -1.41 11.89 14.40
N ALA A 428 -0.77 11.20 13.47
CA ALA A 428 0.40 11.70 12.75
C ALA A 428 0.28 11.42 11.24
N LEU A 429 0.89 12.30 10.45
CA LEU A 429 1.05 12.11 9.02
C LEU A 429 2.41 11.45 8.79
N ARG A 430 2.45 10.31 8.12
CA ARG A 430 3.67 9.72 7.58
C ARG A 430 3.86 10.20 6.14
N PRO A 431 4.79 11.12 5.85
CA PRO A 431 5.03 11.56 4.47
C PRO A 431 5.61 10.42 3.65
N LEU A 432 5.08 10.24 2.43
CA LEU A 432 5.56 9.26 1.46
C LEU A 432 6.16 9.93 0.22
N SER A 433 5.72 11.15 -0.10
CA SER A 433 6.33 11.99 -1.11
C SER A 433 6.13 13.46 -0.78
N ALA A 434 7.00 14.31 -1.33
CA ALA A 434 6.82 15.75 -1.30
C ALA A 434 7.39 16.40 -2.56
N HIS A 435 6.75 17.46 -3.01
CA HIS A 435 7.13 18.19 -4.22
C HIS A 435 7.28 19.67 -3.92
N SER A 436 8.36 20.26 -4.44
CA SER A 436 8.54 21.70 -4.61
C SER A 436 8.73 22.00 -6.11
N PRO A 437 8.70 23.27 -6.54
CA PRO A 437 9.08 23.63 -7.90
C PRO A 437 10.51 23.22 -8.28
N GLU A 438 11.39 23.04 -7.29
CA GLU A 438 12.82 22.78 -7.49
C GLU A 438 13.20 21.30 -7.33
N GLY A 439 12.31 20.45 -6.82
CA GLY A 439 12.63 19.05 -6.63
C GLY A 439 11.54 18.19 -6.01
N VAL A 440 11.90 16.95 -5.76
CA VAL A 440 11.04 15.94 -5.17
C VAL A 440 11.76 15.20 -4.06
N TRP A 441 11.05 14.90 -2.99
CA TRP A 441 11.45 13.94 -1.96
C TRP A 441 10.50 12.74 -2.03
N ILE A 442 11.06 11.54 -1.95
CA ILE A 442 10.31 10.28 -1.96
C ILE A 442 10.80 9.47 -0.77
N TRP A 443 9.86 8.91 -0.01
CA TRP A 443 10.20 8.00 1.06
C TRP A 443 10.97 6.80 0.52
N SER A 444 12.03 6.41 1.22
CA SER A 444 12.83 5.24 0.90
C SER A 444 12.90 4.32 2.11
N PRO A 445 12.81 2.99 1.92
CA PRO A 445 13.06 2.04 3.01
C PRO A 445 14.49 2.21 3.55
N ALA A 446 14.66 1.95 4.85
CA ALA A 446 15.94 2.07 5.56
C ALA A 446 16.94 0.99 5.13
#